data_AF-A0A2S5A5C8-F1
#
_entry.id   AF-A0A2S5A5C8-F1
#
_cell.length_a   1.000
_cell.length_b   1.000
_cell.length_c   1.000
_cell.angle_alpha   90.00
_cell.angle_beta   90.00
_cell.angle_gamma   90.00
#
_symmetry.space_group_name_H-M   'P 1'
#
loop_
_entity.id
_entity.type
_entity.pdbx_description
1 polymer ?
#
loop_
_entity_poly.entity_id
_entity_poly.type
_entity_poly.pdbx_seq_one_letter_code
_entity_poly.pdbx_strand_id
1 'polypeptide(L)'
;MTPVFSTEVPSPAGHYNQGMAAHQFIFISGQLPTGFPAETSLEEQVKIALQRVIAIAEAGGSSIEKIVKTTVYIADVNDWPAVNAAYAEFFGPNNKPARSIVPVPALHYGYKVEIEAIAAI
;
A
#
# COMPACT_ATOMS: atom_id res chain seq x y z
N MET A 1 -8.12 3.17 20.34
CA MET A 1 -7.81 2.57 19.03
C MET A 1 -9.10 2.55 18.23
N THR A 2 -9.06 2.91 16.96
CA THR A 2 -10.27 3.07 16.13
C THR A 2 -10.03 2.46 14.75
N PRO A 3 -10.92 1.59 14.24
CA PRO A 3 -10.86 1.15 12.85
C PRO A 3 -10.96 2.32 11.88
N VAL A 4 -10.18 2.27 10.80
CA VAL A 4 -10.21 3.24 9.70
C VAL A 4 -10.79 2.57 8.47
N PHE A 5 -11.75 3.23 7.84
CA PHE A 5 -12.45 2.75 6.66
C PHE A 5 -12.53 3.87 5.61
N SER A 6 -12.01 3.58 4.42
CA SER A 6 -12.18 4.38 3.21
C SER A 6 -13.23 3.74 2.31
N THR A 7 -14.13 4.56 1.76
CA THR A 7 -15.13 4.13 0.76
C THR A 7 -14.53 3.87 -0.62
N GLU A 8 -13.29 4.30 -0.86
CA GLU A 8 -12.58 4.13 -2.12
C GLU A 8 -11.83 2.79 -2.20
N VAL A 9 -11.68 2.11 -1.05
CA VAL A 9 -11.00 0.82 -0.96
C VAL A 9 -12.04 -0.27 -0.72
N PRO A 10 -11.95 -1.44 -1.39
CA PRO A 10 -12.84 -2.56 -1.14
C PRO A 10 -12.91 -2.92 0.34
N SER A 11 -14.08 -3.35 0.80
CA SER A 11 -14.24 -3.86 2.15
C SER A 11 -13.34 -5.10 2.36
N PRO A 12 -12.73 -5.26 3.55
CA PRO A 12 -11.93 -6.44 3.87
C PRO A 12 -12.70 -7.73 3.63
N ALA A 13 -12.07 -8.69 2.95
CA ALA A 13 -12.63 -10.02 2.68
C ALA A 13 -12.19 -11.08 3.71
N GLY A 14 -11.72 -10.63 4.88
CA GLY A 14 -11.19 -11.48 5.95
C GLY A 14 -11.30 -10.82 7.32
N HIS A 15 -10.62 -11.39 8.31
CA HIS A 15 -10.69 -10.92 9.70
C HIS A 15 -9.66 -9.82 10.01
N TYR A 16 -9.83 -8.65 9.37
CA TYR A 16 -8.96 -7.49 9.54
C TYR A 16 -9.68 -6.18 9.12
N ASN A 17 -9.12 -5.03 9.51
CA ASN A 17 -9.59 -3.70 9.06
C ASN A 17 -8.67 -3.16 7.96
N GLN A 18 -9.16 -2.25 7.12
CA GLN A 18 -8.32 -1.56 6.13
C GLN A 18 -7.16 -0.82 6.82
N GLY A 19 -7.46 -0.12 7.92
CA GLY A 19 -6.46 0.38 8.83
C GLY A 19 -6.95 0.44 10.28
N MET A 20 -6.02 0.66 11.20
CA MET A 20 -6.29 0.88 12.62
C MET A 20 -5.55 2.14 13.08
N ALA A 21 -6.28 3.12 13.58
CA ALA A 21 -5.71 4.27 14.28
C ALA A 21 -5.41 3.91 15.73
N ALA A 22 -4.16 4.11 16.15
CA ALA A 22 -3.70 3.92 17.52
C ALA A 22 -2.70 5.03 17.90
N HIS A 23 -3.07 5.83 18.90
CA HIS A 23 -2.34 7.04 19.28
C HIS A 23 -2.14 7.98 18.08
N GLN A 24 -0.89 8.32 17.74
CA GLN A 24 -0.52 9.25 16.67
C GLN A 24 -0.21 8.53 15.34
N PHE A 25 -0.62 7.25 15.21
CA PHE A 25 -0.34 6.46 14.01
C PHE A 25 -1.58 5.78 13.47
N ILE A 26 -1.59 5.57 12.16
CA ILE A 26 -2.48 4.67 11.45
C ILE A 26 -1.63 3.52 10.92
N PHE A 27 -2.01 2.31 11.26
CA PHE A 27 -1.44 1.08 10.71
C PHE A 27 -2.36 0.61 9.59
N ILE A 28 -1.85 0.60 8.36
CA ILE A 28 -2.61 0.32 7.14
C ILE A 28 -2.26 -1.09 6.69
N SER A 29 -3.28 -1.93 6.57
CA SER A 29 -3.14 -3.32 6.10
C SER A 29 -2.60 -3.38 4.68
N GLY A 30 -2.03 -4.52 4.30
CA GLY A 30 -1.53 -4.76 2.95
C GLY A 30 -2.59 -4.48 1.88
N GLN A 31 -2.23 -3.62 0.93
CA GLN A 31 -3.05 -3.24 -0.20
C GLN A 31 -2.57 -3.97 -1.45
N LEU A 32 -3.43 -4.84 -1.94
CA LEU A 32 -3.36 -5.46 -3.26
C LEU A 32 -4.20 -4.63 -4.24
N PRO A 33 -3.95 -4.72 -5.56
CA PRO A 33 -4.79 -4.09 -6.59
C PRO A 33 -6.07 -4.91 -6.87
N THR A 34 -6.72 -5.45 -5.84
CA THR A 34 -7.94 -6.27 -5.95
C THR A 34 -9.06 -5.55 -6.72
N GLY A 35 -9.82 -6.28 -7.54
CA GLY A 35 -10.85 -5.68 -8.41
C GLY A 35 -10.32 -5.21 -9.76
N PHE A 36 -9.01 -5.30 -10.00
CA PHE A 36 -8.39 -5.20 -11.32
C PHE A 36 -7.85 -6.57 -11.76
N PRO A 37 -7.76 -6.86 -13.07
CA PRO A 37 -7.18 -8.11 -13.56
C PRO A 37 -5.75 -8.33 -13.04
N ALA A 38 -5.36 -9.58 -12.79
CA ALA A 38 -3.98 -9.90 -12.36
C ALA A 38 -2.96 -9.59 -13.47
N GLU A 39 -3.44 -9.53 -14.72
CA GLU A 39 -2.71 -9.18 -15.93
C GLU A 39 -2.47 -7.67 -16.10
N THR A 40 -3.06 -6.83 -15.23
CA THR A 40 -2.72 -5.40 -15.17
C THR A 40 -1.21 -5.22 -15.02
N SER A 41 -0.64 -4.22 -15.70
CA SER A 41 0.81 -4.01 -15.67
C SER A 41 1.32 -3.78 -14.24
N LEU A 42 2.56 -4.18 -13.99
CA LEU A 42 3.18 -4.07 -12.66
C LEU A 42 3.15 -2.62 -12.14
N GLU A 43 3.44 -1.66 -13.00
CA GLU A 43 3.45 -0.23 -12.67
C GLU A 43 2.06 0.24 -12.20
N GLU A 44 1.01 -0.20 -12.90
CA GLU A 44 -0.37 0.14 -12.54
C GLU A 44 -0.79 -0.59 -11.26
N GLN A 45 -0.35 -1.84 -11.05
CA GLN A 45 -0.56 -2.54 -9.78
C GLN A 45 0.07 -1.78 -8.59
N VAL A 46 1.31 -1.30 -8.74
CA VAL A 46 1.99 -0.48 -7.71
C VAL A 46 1.21 0.79 -7.42
N LYS A 47 0.79 1.50 -8.48
CA LYS A 47 0.01 2.73 -8.36
C LYS A 47 -1.30 2.52 -7.62
N ILE A 48 -2.07 1.49 -8.00
CA ILE A 48 -3.35 1.16 -7.34
C ILE A 48 -3.13 0.82 -5.87
N ALA A 49 -2.12 -0.01 -5.55
CA ALA A 49 -1.80 -0.37 -4.17
C ALA A 49 -1.46 0.87 -3.33
N LEU A 50 -0.63 1.78 -3.86
CA LEU A 50 -0.27 3.03 -3.18
C LEU A 50 -1.46 3.98 -3.04
N GLN A 51 -2.30 4.14 -4.08
CA GLN A 51 -3.51 4.96 -4.00
C GLN A 51 -4.45 4.49 -2.88
N ARG A 52 -4.59 3.17 -2.71
CA ARG A 52 -5.39 2.61 -1.61
C ARG A 52 -4.79 2.89 -0.24
N VAL A 53 -3.46 2.78 -0.11
CA VAL A 53 -2.77 3.17 1.11
C VAL A 53 -3.09 4.62 1.46
N ILE A 54 -3.02 5.53 0.48
CA ILE A 54 -3.32 6.96 0.70
C ILE A 54 -4.78 7.17 1.06
N ALA A 55 -5.72 6.55 0.34
CA ALA A 55 -7.14 6.68 0.63
C ALA A 55 -7.51 6.22 2.05
N ILE A 56 -6.84 5.18 2.56
CA ILE A 56 -7.01 4.73 3.96
C ILE A 56 -6.37 5.71 4.94
N ALA A 57 -5.17 6.22 4.64
CA ALA A 57 -4.51 7.22 5.47
C ALA A 57 -5.39 8.48 5.60
N GLU A 58 -5.92 8.99 4.49
CA GLU A 58 -6.79 10.17 4.45
C GLU A 58 -8.10 9.94 5.21
N ALA A 59 -8.72 8.76 5.06
CA ALA A 59 -9.91 8.39 5.84
C ALA A 59 -9.66 8.36 7.35
N GLY A 60 -8.41 8.15 7.78
CA GLY A 60 -7.98 8.22 9.18
C GLY A 60 -7.47 9.59 9.63
N GLY A 61 -7.58 10.63 8.79
CA GLY A 61 -7.13 11.99 9.10
C GLY A 61 -5.65 12.27 8.85
N SER A 62 -4.99 11.44 8.04
CA SER A 62 -3.60 11.60 7.63
C SER A 62 -3.49 12.09 6.18
N SER A 63 -2.31 11.99 5.56
CA SER A 63 -2.05 12.35 4.17
C SER A 63 -0.84 11.60 3.62
N ILE A 64 -0.60 11.73 2.31
CA ILE A 64 0.56 11.12 1.64
C ILE A 64 1.90 11.55 2.25
N GLU A 65 2.04 12.81 2.68
CA GLU A 65 3.26 13.36 3.30
C GLU A 65 3.52 12.79 4.70
N LYS A 66 2.50 12.21 5.32
CA LYS A 66 2.56 11.63 6.66
C LYS A 66 2.78 10.11 6.64
N ILE A 67 2.97 9.49 5.48
CA ILE A 67 3.42 8.10 5.41
C ILE A 67 4.86 8.02 5.91
N VAL A 68 5.07 7.35 7.05
CA VAL A 68 6.39 7.27 7.69
C VAL A 68 7.14 5.99 7.34
N LYS A 69 6.40 4.91 7.01
CA LYS A 69 6.98 3.60 6.64
C LYS A 69 6.09 2.89 5.64
N THR A 70 6.68 2.24 4.64
CA THR A 70 6.03 1.25 3.78
C THR A 70 6.78 -0.09 3.81
N THR A 71 6.05 -1.19 3.73
CA THR A 71 6.61 -2.51 3.41
C THR A 71 6.02 -2.95 2.08
N VAL A 72 6.90 -3.20 1.10
CA VAL A 72 6.52 -3.56 -0.26
C VAL A 72 6.88 -5.03 -0.48
N TYR A 73 5.88 -5.87 -0.68
CA TYR A 73 6.09 -7.28 -1.02
C TYR A 73 6.02 -7.43 -2.55
N ILE A 74 6.98 -8.13 -3.14
CA ILE A 74 7.04 -8.39 -4.59
C ILE A 74 7.10 -9.89 -4.87
N ALA A 75 6.35 -10.37 -5.86
CA ALA A 75 6.31 -11.80 -6.19
C ALA A 75 7.55 -12.29 -6.96
N ASP A 76 8.27 -11.39 -7.62
CA ASP A 76 9.54 -11.67 -8.31
C ASP A 76 10.56 -10.57 -7.97
N VAL A 77 11.78 -10.96 -7.60
CA VAL A 77 12.87 -10.02 -7.31
C VAL A 77 13.29 -9.22 -8.55
N ASN A 78 13.08 -9.77 -9.75
CA ASN A 78 13.37 -9.10 -11.01
C ASN A 78 12.46 -7.89 -11.27
N ASP A 79 11.31 -7.81 -10.60
CA ASP A 79 10.36 -6.69 -10.70
C ASP A 79 10.81 -5.47 -9.88
N TRP A 80 11.81 -5.60 -9.00
CA TRP A 80 12.25 -4.53 -8.10
C TRP A 80 12.54 -3.21 -8.83
N PRO A 81 13.33 -3.16 -9.93
CA PRO A 81 13.63 -1.89 -10.59
C PRO A 81 12.38 -1.14 -11.07
N ALA A 82 11.41 -1.87 -11.63
CA ALA A 82 10.14 -1.31 -12.10
C ALA A 82 9.26 -0.84 -10.93
N VAL A 83 9.15 -1.64 -9.87
CA VAL A 83 8.46 -1.24 -8.64
C VAL A 83 9.07 0.02 -8.03
N ASN A 84 10.41 0.11 -8.02
CA ASN A 84 11.10 1.26 -7.48
C ASN A 84 10.85 2.53 -8.30
N ALA A 85 10.81 2.43 -9.63
CA ALA A 85 10.51 3.55 -10.50
C ALA A 85 9.08 4.07 -10.29
N ALA A 86 8.08 3.19 -10.33
CA ALA A 86 6.68 3.54 -10.11
C ALA A 86 6.44 4.12 -8.69
N TYR A 87 7.07 3.54 -7.67
CA TYR A 87 7.02 4.04 -6.30
C TYR A 87 7.62 5.45 -6.18
N ALA A 88 8.77 5.69 -6.80
CA ALA A 88 9.43 6.99 -6.77
C ALA A 88 8.64 8.07 -7.51
N GLU A 89 8.02 7.71 -8.64
CA GLU A 89 7.10 8.59 -9.36
C GLU A 89 5.89 8.96 -8.50
N PHE A 90 5.29 7.98 -7.81
CA PHE A 90 4.11 8.20 -6.97
C PHE A 90 4.37 9.17 -5.81
N PHE A 91 5.45 8.98 -5.05
CA PHE A 91 5.76 9.84 -3.90
C PHE A 91 6.47 11.14 -4.28
N GLY A 92 7.12 11.18 -5.44
CA GLY A 92 7.92 12.33 -5.86
C GLY A 92 9.22 12.51 -5.07
N PRO A 93 10.00 13.56 -5.37
CA PRO A 93 11.36 13.72 -4.87
C PRO A 93 11.45 14.10 -3.38
N ASN A 94 10.40 14.70 -2.83
CA ASN A 94 10.39 15.30 -1.49
C ASN A 94 9.72 14.42 -0.43
N ASN A 95 9.06 13.34 -0.82
CA ASN A 95 8.42 12.41 0.09
C ASN A 95 9.07 11.04 -0.03
N LYS A 96 9.81 10.62 1.00
CA LYS A 96 10.54 9.34 0.99
C LYS A 96 10.34 8.64 2.33
N PRO A 97 9.23 7.92 2.50
CA PRO A 97 9.01 7.12 3.70
C PRO A 97 10.15 6.13 3.92
N ALA A 98 10.39 5.72 5.17
CA ALA A 98 11.20 4.54 5.42
C ALA A 98 10.60 3.36 4.63
N ARG A 99 11.44 2.48 4.08
CA ARG A 99 10.95 1.38 3.22
C ARG A 99 11.69 0.09 3.45
N SER A 100 10.93 -1.00 3.43
CA SER A 100 11.43 -2.36 3.22
C SER A 100 10.80 -2.89 1.94
N ILE A 101 11.57 -3.63 1.15
CA ILE A 101 11.05 -4.37 -0.01
C ILE A 101 11.50 -5.82 0.09
N VAL A 102 10.54 -6.73 -0.03
CA VAL A 102 10.72 -8.15 0.32
C VAL A 102 10.19 -9.00 -0.84
N PRO A 103 11.06 -9.74 -1.54
CA PRO A 103 10.62 -10.78 -2.46
C PRO A 103 9.93 -11.91 -1.69
N VAL A 104 8.77 -12.35 -2.16
CA VAL A 104 7.98 -13.45 -1.58
C VAL A 104 7.63 -14.48 -2.67
N PRO A 105 7.40 -15.76 -2.34
CA PRO A 105 7.15 -16.80 -3.35
C PRO A 105 5.89 -16.56 -4.19
N ALA A 106 4.86 -15.96 -3.61
CA ALA A 106 3.60 -15.62 -4.28
C ALA A 106 2.81 -14.60 -3.44
N LEU A 107 1.95 -13.83 -4.10
CA LEU A 107 0.93 -12.99 -3.47
C LEU A 107 -0.47 -13.49 -3.84
N HIS A 108 -1.48 -13.02 -3.10
CA HIS A 108 -2.84 -13.49 -3.32
C HIS A 108 -3.37 -13.08 -4.71
N TYR A 109 -4.27 -13.90 -5.26
CA TYR A 109 -4.89 -13.71 -6.59
C TYR A 109 -3.93 -13.61 -7.80
N GLY A 110 -2.63 -13.93 -7.61
CA GLY A 110 -1.63 -13.86 -8.68
C GLY A 110 -1.11 -12.44 -8.96
N TYR A 111 -1.38 -11.48 -8.07
CA TYR A 111 -0.78 -10.15 -8.18
C TYR A 111 0.72 -10.17 -7.94
N LYS A 112 1.39 -9.11 -8.39
CA LYS A 112 2.86 -9.00 -8.34
C LYS A 112 3.37 -8.12 -7.21
N VAL A 113 2.50 -7.29 -6.63
CA VAL A 113 2.86 -6.38 -5.54
C VAL A 113 1.75 -6.26 -4.49
N GLU A 114 2.15 -6.15 -3.23
CA GLU A 114 1.30 -5.80 -2.09
C GLU A 114 2.04 -4.77 -1.22
N ILE A 115 1.33 -3.73 -0.76
CA ILE A 115 1.95 -2.64 0.01
C ILE A 115 1.17 -2.37 1.28
N GLU A 116 1.83 -2.50 2.43
CA GLU A 116 1.34 -2.01 3.72
C GLU A 116 2.07 -0.71 4.11
N ALA A 117 1.49 0.05 5.03
CA ALA A 117 2.10 1.29 5.47
C ALA A 117 1.76 1.67 6.92
N ILE A 118 2.56 2.58 7.45
CA ILE A 118 2.29 3.29 8.69
C ILE A 118 2.27 4.78 8.36
N ALA A 119 1.22 5.47 8.80
CA ALA A 119 1.06 6.91 8.65
C ALA A 119 1.00 7.58 10.02
N ALA A 120 1.51 8.81 10.14
CA ALA A 120 1.30 9.66 11.31
C ALA A 120 -0.04 10.42 11.20
N ILE A 121 -0.66 10.76 12.33
CA ILE A 121 -1.85 11.61 12.42
C ILE A 121 -1.44 13.03 12.79
#